data_AF-U1PRN1-F1
#
_entry.id   AF-U1PRN1-F1
#
_cell.length_a   1.000
_cell.length_b   1.000
_cell.length_c   1.000
_cell.angle_alpha   90.00
_cell.angle_beta   90.00
_cell.angle_gamma   90.00
#
_symmetry.space_group_name_H-M   'P 1'
#
loop_
_entity.id
_entity.type
_entity.pdbx_description
1 polymer ?
#
loop_
_entity_poly.entity_id
_entity_poly.type
_entity_poly.pdbx_seq_one_letter_code
_entity_poly.pdbx_strand_id
1 'polypeptide(L)'
;MTESDAALSVEHILVPVDGSPQSENAVEYVTSIFPTTDVTLLTVIDPVNGFAAYDGTTEGSWKTQAKQAAESLLDTKKTMLQDDTSKISDTD
;
A
#
# COMPACT_ATOMS: atom_id res chain seq x y z
N MET A 1 33.45 20.51 5.89
CA MET A 1 33.51 19.54 4.77
C MET A 1 32.29 18.66 4.91
N THR A 2 31.23 19.01 4.20
CA THR A 2 29.88 18.45 4.28
C THR A 2 29.81 17.20 3.42
N GLU A 3 30.01 16.03 4.03
CA GLU A 3 30.04 14.74 3.33
C GLU A 3 29.14 13.70 4.03
N SER A 4 28.13 14.12 4.80
CA SER A 4 27.33 13.19 5.62
C SER A 4 25.81 13.20 5.40
N ASP A 5 25.30 13.93 4.39
CA ASP A 5 23.85 13.95 4.10
C ASP A 5 23.51 13.52 2.66
N ALA A 6 24.50 13.06 1.88
CA ALA A 6 24.26 12.36 0.62
C ALA A 6 23.92 10.87 0.85
N ALA A 7 23.30 10.55 2.00
CA ALA A 7 22.85 9.21 2.34
C ALA A 7 21.60 8.90 1.51
N LEU A 8 21.78 8.45 0.27
CA LEU A 8 20.72 7.93 -0.63
C LEU A 8 19.36 8.61 -0.42
N SER A 9 19.13 9.76 -1.05
CA SER A 9 17.80 10.36 -1.11
C SER A 9 16.87 9.40 -1.87
N VAL A 10 16.12 8.59 -1.14
CA VAL A 10 15.11 7.72 -1.72
C VAL A 10 13.94 8.61 -2.15
N GLU A 11 13.86 8.88 -3.44
CA GLU A 11 12.83 9.75 -4.01
C GLU A 11 11.46 9.06 -4.08
N HIS A 12 11.45 7.73 -4.32
CA HIS A 12 10.22 6.94 -4.45
C HIS A 12 10.35 5.59 -3.75
N ILE A 13 9.31 5.21 -3.00
CA ILE A 13 9.20 3.91 -2.32
C ILE A 13 7.98 3.17 -2.86
N LEU A 14 8.17 1.92 -3.27
CA LEU A 14 7.09 1.00 -3.61
C LEU A 14 6.83 0.06 -2.44
N VAL A 15 5.60 0.03 -1.91
CA VAL A 15 5.20 -0.86 -0.82
C VAL A 15 4.15 -1.85 -1.33
N PRO A 16 4.47 -3.15 -1.38
CA PRO A 16 3.49 -4.19 -1.65
C PRO A 16 2.50 -4.34 -0.50
N VAL A 17 1.20 -4.45 -0.83
CA VAL A 17 0.11 -4.69 0.14
C VAL A 17 -0.75 -5.86 -0.32
N ASP A 18 -0.91 -6.85 0.55
CA ASP A 18 -1.68 -8.07 0.33
C ASP A 18 -2.81 -8.27 1.36
N GLY A 19 -2.95 -7.32 2.31
CA GLY A 19 -3.93 -7.38 3.39
C GLY A 19 -3.45 -8.16 4.62
N SER A 20 -2.22 -8.69 4.59
CA SER A 20 -1.61 -9.30 5.77
C SER A 20 -1.18 -8.24 6.78
N PRO A 21 -1.18 -8.53 8.10
CA PRO A 21 -0.66 -7.62 9.13
C PRO A 21 0.79 -7.16 8.86
N GLN A 22 1.61 -8.02 8.24
CA GLN A 22 2.97 -7.68 7.87
C GLN A 22 3.03 -6.57 6.83
N SER A 23 2.11 -6.59 5.85
CA SER A 23 2.02 -5.52 4.86
C SER A 23 1.54 -4.20 5.46
N GLU A 24 0.71 -4.25 6.51
CA GLU A 24 0.27 -3.05 7.25
C GLU A 24 1.44 -2.42 8.00
N ASN A 25 2.22 -3.23 8.72
CA ASN A 25 3.42 -2.77 9.42
C ASN A 25 4.45 -2.14 8.46
N ALA A 26 4.54 -2.62 7.21
CA ALA A 26 5.42 -2.05 6.22
C ALA A 26 4.99 -0.63 5.78
N VAL A 27 3.68 -0.39 5.68
CA VAL A 27 3.13 0.95 5.40
C VAL A 27 3.45 1.91 6.53
N GLU A 28 3.21 1.51 7.79
CA GLU A 28 3.52 2.31 8.99
C GLU A 28 5.03 2.61 9.13
N TYR A 29 5.87 1.62 8.82
CA TYR A 29 7.32 1.80 8.86
C TYR A 29 7.78 2.84 7.84
N VAL A 30 7.28 2.77 6.61
CA VAL A 30 7.66 3.70 5.56
C VAL A 30 7.22 5.13 5.87
N THR A 31 6.01 5.34 6.37
CA THR A 31 5.55 6.68 6.77
C THR A 31 6.36 7.26 7.92
N SER A 32 6.77 6.42 8.87
CA SER A 32 7.59 6.86 10.01
C SER A 32 9.03 7.20 9.62
N ILE A 33 9.65 6.45 8.72
CA ILE A 33 11.07 6.61 8.38
C ILE A 33 11.29 7.58 7.21
N PHE A 34 10.33 7.65 6.29
CA PHE A 34 10.42 8.45 5.05
C PHE A 34 9.22 9.40 4.91
N PRO A 35 9.03 10.35 5.84
CA PRO A 35 7.83 11.20 5.88
C PRO A 35 7.65 12.12 4.67
N THR A 36 8.72 12.36 3.90
CA THR A 36 8.72 13.27 2.74
C THR A 36 8.92 12.55 1.40
N THR A 37 9.00 11.22 1.40
CA THR A 37 9.23 10.43 0.19
C THR A 37 7.90 10.02 -0.45
N ASP A 38 7.83 10.04 -1.78
CA ASP A 38 6.64 9.59 -2.49
C ASP A 38 6.46 8.07 -2.35
N VAL A 39 5.32 7.66 -1.79
CA VAL A 39 4.99 6.24 -1.57
C VAL A 39 3.96 5.76 -2.58
N THR A 40 4.29 4.68 -3.31
CA THR A 40 3.36 3.96 -4.18
C THR A 40 2.97 2.64 -3.52
N LEU A 41 1.67 2.41 -3.33
CA LEU A 41 1.14 1.12 -2.88
C LEU A 41 0.86 0.21 -4.08
N LEU A 42 1.22 -1.07 -3.98
CA LEU A 42 0.98 -2.08 -5.01
C LEU A 42 0.28 -3.30 -4.41
N THR A 43 -0.86 -3.69 -4.96
CA THR A 43 -1.47 -4.98 -4.64
C THR A 43 -1.53 -5.86 -5.89
N VAL A 44 -1.39 -7.18 -5.70
CA VAL A 44 -1.38 -8.16 -6.79
C VAL A 44 -2.56 -9.10 -6.62
N ILE A 45 -3.36 -9.21 -7.68
CA ILE A 45 -4.44 -10.21 -7.75
C ILE A 45 -3.83 -11.56 -8.12
N ASP A 46 -3.92 -12.53 -7.21
CA ASP A 46 -3.51 -13.90 -7.47
C ASP A 46 -4.61 -14.65 -8.24
N PRO A 47 -4.37 -15.03 -9.51
CA PRO A 47 -5.35 -15.76 -10.31
C PRO A 47 -5.62 -17.17 -9.79
N VAL A 48 -4.71 -17.78 -9.00
CA VAL A 48 -4.89 -19.12 -8.45
C VAL A 48 -6.00 -19.12 -7.41
N ASN A 49 -6.03 -18.11 -6.53
CA ASN A 49 -7.11 -17.91 -5.57
C ASN A 49 -8.45 -17.64 -6.28
N GLY A 50 -8.42 -16.86 -7.36
CA GLY A 50 -9.60 -16.60 -8.19
C GLY A 50 -10.14 -17.85 -8.89
N PHE A 51 -9.26 -18.74 -9.35
CA PHE A 51 -9.62 -20.03 -9.93
C PHE A 51 -10.17 -21.01 -8.89
N ALA A 52 -9.61 -21.01 -7.67
CA ALA A 52 -10.11 -21.84 -6.57
C ALA A 52 -11.49 -21.39 -6.09
N ALA A 53 -11.79 -20.09 -6.18
CA ALA A 53 -13.11 -19.52 -5.88
C ALA A 53 -14.10 -19.59 -7.06
N TYR A 54 -13.69 -20.13 -8.22
CA TYR A 54 -14.53 -20.22 -9.41
C TYR A 54 -15.53 -21.39 -9.30
N ASP A 55 -16.82 -21.08 -9.27
CA ASP A 55 -17.90 -22.07 -9.12
C ASP A 55 -18.41 -22.66 -10.45
N GLY A 56 -17.80 -22.29 -11.58
CA GLY A 56 -18.19 -22.76 -12.92
C GLY A 56 -19.45 -22.12 -13.50
N THR A 57 -20.16 -21.27 -12.74
CA THR A 57 -21.41 -20.63 -13.21
C THR A 57 -21.25 -19.15 -13.53
N THR A 58 -20.15 -18.55 -13.09
CA THR A 58 -19.97 -17.10 -13.13
C THR A 58 -18.75 -16.70 -13.95
N GLU A 59 -18.82 -16.88 -15.27
CA GLU A 59 -17.77 -16.42 -16.19
C GLU A 59 -17.52 -14.90 -16.00
N GLY A 60 -16.28 -14.53 -15.69
CA GLY A 60 -15.85 -13.13 -15.56
C GLY A 60 -16.13 -12.43 -14.21
N SER A 61 -16.92 -13.00 -13.29
CA SER A 61 -17.23 -12.32 -12.02
C SER A 61 -16.06 -12.28 -11.04
N TRP A 62 -15.24 -13.34 -10.97
CA TRP A 62 -14.17 -13.43 -9.98
C TRP A 62 -13.11 -12.35 -10.20
N LYS A 63 -12.79 -12.02 -11.47
CA LYS A 63 -11.83 -10.96 -11.81
C LYS A 63 -12.34 -9.60 -11.36
N THR A 64 -13.63 -9.34 -11.57
CA THR A 64 -14.28 -8.09 -11.15
C THR A 64 -14.28 -7.98 -9.63
N GLN A 65 -14.68 -9.04 -8.92
CA GLN A 65 -14.68 -9.07 -7.45
C GLN A 65 -13.27 -8.92 -6.88
N ALA A 66 -12.28 -9.63 -7.45
CA ALA A 66 -10.88 -9.52 -7.03
C ALA A 66 -10.34 -8.11 -7.27
N LYS A 67 -10.71 -7.48 -8.39
CA LYS A 67 -10.36 -6.08 -8.67
C LYS A 67 -10.99 -5.12 -7.66
N GLN A 68 -12.27 -5.27 -7.36
CA GLN A 68 -12.96 -4.45 -6.36
C GLN A 68 -12.34 -4.61 -4.96
N ALA A 69 -12.00 -5.84 -4.56
CA ALA A 69 -11.32 -6.09 -3.29
C ALA A 69 -9.92 -5.46 -3.24
N ALA A 70 -9.16 -5.55 -4.33
CA ALA A 70 -7.85 -4.91 -4.46
C ALA A 70 -7.95 -3.38 -4.38
N GLU A 71 -8.92 -2.78 -5.06
CA GLU A 71 -9.18 -1.33 -5.00
C GLU A 71 -9.55 -0.90 -3.57
N SER A 72 -10.47 -1.62 -2.92
CA SER A 72 -10.86 -1.34 -1.53
C SER A 72 -9.69 -1.48 -0.53
N LEU A 73 -8.79 -2.44 -0.75
CA LEU A 73 -7.59 -2.60 0.06
C LEU A 73 -6.65 -1.40 -0.11
N LEU A 74 -6.39 -0.99 -1.34
CA LEU A 74 -5.54 0.17 -1.64
C LEU A 74 -6.11 1.46 -1.06
N ASP A 75 -7.43 1.68 -1.17
CA ASP A 75 -8.08 2.86 -0.60
C ASP A 75 -7.94 2.90 0.92
N THR A 76 -8.14 1.76 1.60
CA THR A 76 -7.97 1.65 3.05
C THR A 76 -6.54 2.00 3.47
N LYS A 77 -5.53 1.48 2.74
CA LYS A 77 -4.11 1.75 3.06
C LYS A 77 -3.69 3.17 2.70
N LYS A 78 -4.29 3.76 1.67
CA LYS A 78 -4.08 5.17 1.33
C LYS A 78 -4.57 6.10 2.42
N THR A 79 -5.71 5.81 3.07
CA THR A 79 -6.17 6.59 4.23
C THR A 79 -5.15 6.54 5.38
N MET A 80 -4.54 5.38 5.65
CA MET A 80 -3.46 5.26 6.65
C MET A 80 -2.27 6.18 6.35
N LEU A 81 -1.90 6.36 5.07
CA LEU A 81 -0.84 7.29 4.66
C LEU A 81 -1.20 8.77 4.93
N GLN A 82 -2.50 9.11 4.95
CA GLN A 82 -2.97 10.50 5.05
C GLN A 82 -3.25 10.94 6.49
N ASP A 83 -3.72 10.02 7.33
CA ASP A 83 -4.09 10.30 8.73
C ASP A 83 -2.89 10.68 9.61
N ASP A 84 -1.68 10.24 9.27
CA ASP A 84 -0.47 10.59 10.02
C ASP A 84 0.09 11.96 9.62
N THR A 85 -0.14 12.42 8.39
CA THR A 85 0.26 13.77 7.95
C THR A 85 -0.57 14.86 8.63
N SER A 86 -1.85 14.59 8.95
CA SER A 86 -2.72 15.56 9.62
C SER A 86 -2.38 15.79 11.09
N LYS A 87 -1.70 14.85 11.77
CA LYS A 87 -1.35 15.00 13.19
C LYS A 87 -0.13 15.90 13.43
N ILE A 88 0.61 16.25 12.38
CA ILE A 88 1.84 17.05 12.48
C ILE A 88 1.54 18.56 12.39
N SER A 89 0.37 18.98 11.88
CA SER A 89 0.03 20.40 11.69
C SER A 89 -0.63 21.12 12.87
N ASP A 90 -1.01 20.41 13.95
CA ASP A 90 -1.82 20.97 15.04
C ASP A 90 -1.01 21.35 16.30
N THR A 91 0.22 21.84 16.14
CA THR A 91 0.97 22.46 17.25
C THR A 91 1.50 23.82 16.83
N ASP A 92 0.70 24.85 17.08
CA ASP A 92 1.12 26.27 17.21
C ASP A 92 0.21 26.98 18.25
#